data_AF-A0A958NRI4-F1
#
_entry.id   AF-A0A958NRI4-F1
#
_cell.length_a   1.000
_cell.length_b   1.000
_cell.length_c   1.000
_cell.angle_alpha   90.00
_cell.angle_beta   90.00
_cell.angle_gamma   90.00
#
_symmetry.space_group_name_H-M   'P 1'
#
loop_
_entity.id
_entity.type
_entity.pdbx_description
1 polymer ?
#
loop_
_entity_poly.entity_id
_entity_poly.type
_entity_poly.pdbx_seq_one_letter_code
_entity_poly.pdbx_strand_id
1 'polypeptide(L)'
;MINSAAIAKDKAALAAEEGKLKKLLASIKKLFAKEFLWVLVVLLLGIPLALILTYLVNAYANENIMHMITKLLEGKPVFIGAYAVSLAGIYFTRSVVGAINLMANKPTS
;
A
#
# COMPACT_ATOMS: atom_id res chain seq x y z
N MET A 1 -3.98 -39.36 -34.29
CA MET A 1 -4.47 -38.07 -34.80
C MET A 1 -4.35 -37.05 -33.67
N ILE A 2 -3.44 -36.08 -33.78
CA ILE A 2 -3.35 -35.00 -32.79
C ILE A 2 -4.59 -34.13 -32.99
N ASN A 3 -5.44 -34.08 -31.97
CA ASN A 3 -6.74 -33.39 -32.06
C ASN A 3 -6.51 -31.87 -32.07
N SER A 4 -6.33 -31.30 -33.26
CA SER A 4 -6.10 -29.87 -33.49
C SER A 4 -7.14 -28.97 -32.83
N ALA A 5 -8.36 -29.47 -32.60
CA ALA A 5 -9.42 -28.75 -31.90
C ALA A 5 -9.14 -28.59 -30.39
N ALA A 6 -8.46 -29.56 -29.76
CA ALA A 6 -8.08 -29.47 -28.35
C ALA A 6 -6.97 -28.42 -28.13
N ILE A 7 -5.94 -28.43 -29.00
CA ILE A 7 -4.83 -27.46 -28.96
C ILE A 7 -5.32 -26.03 -29.25
N ALA A 8 -6.30 -25.87 -30.16
CA ALA A 8 -6.90 -24.56 -30.43
C ALA A 8 -7.72 -24.02 -29.24
N LYS A 9 -8.41 -24.92 -28.52
CA LYS A 9 -9.21 -24.57 -27.33
C LYS A 9 -8.32 -24.16 -26.15
N ASP A 10 -7.20 -24.85 -25.94
CA ASP A 10 -6.21 -24.50 -24.91
C ASP A 10 -5.50 -23.18 -25.20
N LYS A 11 -5.13 -22.91 -26.46
CA LYS A 11 -4.58 -21.60 -26.86
C LYS A 11 -5.56 -20.44 -26.65
N ALA A 12 -6.86 -20.66 -26.92
CA ALA A 12 -7.89 -19.65 -26.71
C ALA A 12 -8.13 -19.37 -25.21
N ALA A 13 -8.06 -20.39 -24.35
CA ALA A 13 -8.15 -20.24 -22.90
C ALA A 13 -6.96 -19.44 -22.33
N LEU A 14 -5.74 -19.78 -22.76
CA LEU A 14 -4.51 -19.06 -22.37
C LEU A 14 -4.54 -17.59 -22.81
N ALA A 15 -4.97 -17.31 -24.05
CA ALA A 15 -5.11 -15.95 -24.55
C ALA A 15 -6.19 -15.15 -23.81
N ALA A 16 -7.26 -15.81 -23.35
CA ALA A 16 -8.29 -15.18 -22.54
C ALA A 16 -7.79 -14.83 -21.12
N GLU A 17 -6.95 -15.69 -20.53
CA GLU A 17 -6.29 -15.43 -19.24
C GLU A 17 -5.24 -14.32 -19.33
N GLU A 18 -4.41 -14.32 -20.38
CA GLU A 18 -3.48 -13.22 -20.67
C GLU A 18 -4.22 -11.89 -20.89
N GLY A 19 -5.35 -11.91 -21.59
CA GLY A 19 -6.19 -10.73 -21.79
C GLY A 19 -6.75 -10.16 -20.48
N LYS A 20 -7.14 -11.03 -19.53
CA LYS A 20 -7.58 -10.64 -18.18
C LYS A 20 -6.42 -10.07 -17.35
N LEU A 21 -5.26 -10.72 -17.37
CA LEU A 21 -4.07 -10.25 -16.67
C LEU A 21 -3.61 -8.88 -17.19
N LYS A 22 -3.62 -8.69 -18.51
CA LYS A 22 -3.26 -7.42 -19.15
C LYS A 22 -4.24 -6.30 -18.78
N LYS A 23 -5.54 -6.59 -18.68
CA LYS A 23 -6.54 -5.64 -18.18
C LYS A 23 -6.34 -5.31 -16.70
N LEU A 24 -6.02 -6.30 -15.86
CA LEU A 24 -5.71 -6.08 -14.44
C LEU A 24 -4.50 -5.17 -14.29
N LEU A 25 -3.40 -5.46 -14.97
CA LEU A 25 -2.18 -4.65 -14.96
C LEU A 25 -2.41 -3.24 -15.51
N ALA A 26 -3.21 -3.10 -16.58
CA ALA A 26 -3.60 -1.79 -17.10
C ALA A 26 -4.44 -1.00 -16.08
N SER A 27 -5.32 -1.68 -15.34
CA SER A 27 -6.15 -1.07 -14.30
C SER A 27 -5.31 -0.64 -13.11
N ILE A 28 -4.36 -1.48 -12.67
CA ILE A 28 -3.37 -1.16 -11.63
C ILE A 28 -2.54 0.04 -12.07
N LYS A 29 -1.96 0.03 -13.29
CA LYS A 29 -1.19 1.15 -13.83
C LYS A 29 -2.01 2.44 -13.90
N LYS A 30 -3.29 2.37 -14.28
CA LYS A 30 -4.19 3.52 -14.33
C LYS A 30 -4.52 4.05 -12.94
N LEU A 31 -4.69 3.16 -11.96
CA LEU A 31 -4.94 3.52 -10.57
C LEU A 31 -3.69 4.15 -9.95
N PHE A 32 -2.52 3.59 -10.21
CA PHE A 32 -1.23 4.20 -9.85
C PHE A 32 -1.04 5.54 -10.53
N ALA A 33 -1.34 5.71 -11.82
CA ALA A 33 -1.22 7.01 -12.50
C ALA A 33 -2.15 8.08 -11.90
N LYS A 34 -3.36 7.68 -11.49
CA LYS A 34 -4.34 8.59 -10.85
C LYS A 34 -3.92 8.98 -9.44
N GLU A 35 -3.37 8.03 -8.69
CA GLU A 35 -2.94 8.24 -7.30
C GLU A 35 -1.45 8.59 -7.19
N PHE A 36 -0.70 8.69 -8.30
CA PHE A 36 0.77 8.80 -8.29
C PHE A 36 1.21 10.04 -7.52
N LEU A 37 0.61 11.18 -7.83
CA LEU A 37 0.92 12.45 -7.17
C LEU A 37 0.58 12.37 -5.68
N TRP A 38 -0.51 11.70 -5.32
CA TRP A 38 -0.91 11.49 -3.93
C TRP A 38 0.07 10.58 -3.19
N VAL A 39 0.46 9.45 -3.77
CA VAL A 39 1.49 8.55 -3.22
C VAL A 39 2.78 9.34 -2.97
N LEU A 40 3.18 10.19 -3.91
CA LEU A 40 4.37 11.04 -3.78
C LEU A 40 4.25 12.03 -2.62
N VAL A 41 3.07 12.65 -2.43
CA VAL A 41 2.77 13.50 -1.27
C VAL A 41 2.81 12.69 0.03
N VAL A 42 2.24 11.48 0.08
CA VAL A 42 2.27 10.62 1.27
C VAL A 42 3.71 10.22 1.63
N LEU A 43 4.54 9.89 0.65
CA LEU A 43 5.95 9.60 0.86
C LEU A 43 6.69 10.82 1.43
N LEU A 44 6.45 12.02 0.88
CA LEU A 44 7.06 13.27 1.37
C LEU A 44 6.60 13.61 2.80
N LEU A 45 5.30 13.52 3.09
CA LEU A 45 4.73 13.82 4.41
C LEU A 45 5.08 12.76 5.45
N GLY A 46 5.33 11.52 5.03
CA GLY A 46 5.78 10.46 5.93
C GLY A 46 7.13 10.77 6.57
N ILE A 47 8.02 11.52 5.90
CA ILE A 47 9.37 11.83 6.39
C ILE A 47 9.33 12.65 7.69
N PRO A 48 8.71 13.85 7.75
CA PRO A 48 8.68 14.63 8.98
C PRO A 48 7.94 13.91 10.11
N LEU A 49 6.87 13.17 9.81
CA LEU A 49 6.16 12.36 10.82
C LEU A 49 7.06 11.27 11.39
N ALA A 50 7.82 10.58 10.54
CA ALA A 50 8.76 9.55 10.96
C ALA A 50 9.88 10.13 11.83
N LEU A 51 10.38 11.32 11.49
CA LEU A 51 11.39 12.01 12.30
C LEU A 51 10.86 12.34 13.69
N ILE A 52 9.63 12.88 13.79
CA ILE A 52 8.97 13.17 15.06
C ILE A 52 8.81 11.88 15.88
N LEU A 53 8.27 10.82 15.29
CA LEU A 53 8.10 9.54 15.98
C LEU A 53 9.43 8.93 16.42
N THR A 54 10.46 9.00 15.56
CA THR A 54 11.80 8.52 15.89
C THR A 54 12.39 9.29 17.07
N TYR A 55 12.24 10.61 17.07
CA TYR A 55 12.66 11.45 18.18
C TYR A 55 11.93 11.08 19.47
N LEU A 56 10.60 10.93 19.44
CA LEU A 56 9.81 10.55 20.60
C LEU A 56 10.21 9.18 21.14
N VAL A 57 10.39 8.20 20.26
CA VAL A 57 10.83 6.86 20.65
C VAL A 57 12.22 6.93 21.29
N ASN A 58 13.18 7.58 20.66
CA ASN A 58 14.55 7.66 21.22
C ASN A 58 14.63 8.49 22.51
N ALA A 59 13.76 9.49 22.69
CA ALA A 59 13.78 10.37 23.86
C ALA A 59 13.04 9.77 25.06
N TYR A 60 11.99 8.99 24.84
CA TYR A 60 11.07 8.56 25.91
C TYR A 60 10.92 7.04 26.07
N ALA A 61 11.37 6.23 25.11
CA ALA A 61 11.32 4.78 25.27
C ALA A 61 12.39 4.33 26.27
N ASN A 62 11.99 3.46 27.20
CA ASN A 62 12.94 2.80 28.08
C ASN A 62 13.73 1.71 27.33
N GLU A 63 14.79 1.19 27.96
CA GLU A 63 15.69 0.22 27.35
C GLU A 63 14.98 -1.07 26.89
N ASN A 64 13.99 -1.55 27.64
CA ASN A 64 13.22 -2.74 27.29
C ASN A 64 12.42 -2.54 26.00
N ILE A 65 11.73 -1.40 25.88
CA ILE A 65 10.98 -1.04 24.67
C ILE A 65 11.95 -0.89 23.51
N MET A 66 13.10 -0.24 23.72
CA MET A 66 14.07 -0.09 22.65
C MET A 66 14.66 -1.42 22.18
N HIS A 67 14.94 -2.34 23.09
CA HIS A 67 15.40 -3.67 22.73
C HIS A 67 14.35 -4.42 21.89
N MET A 68 13.06 -4.30 22.26
CA MET A 68 11.96 -4.88 21.48
C MET A 68 11.86 -4.28 20.08
N ILE A 69 11.93 -2.95 19.95
CA ILE A 69 11.87 -2.25 18.67
C ILE A 69 13.05 -2.65 17.78
N THR A 70 14.27 -2.65 18.33
CA THR A 70 15.48 -3.03 17.56
C THR A 70 15.42 -4.49 17.12
N LYS A 71 14.89 -5.40 17.96
CA LYS A 71 14.66 -6.80 17.57
C LYS A 71 13.61 -6.93 16.46
N LEU A 72 12.50 -6.20 16.56
CA LEU A 72 11.44 -6.18 15.54
C LEU A 72 11.96 -5.64 14.20
N LEU A 73 12.84 -4.64 14.25
CA LEU A 73 13.44 -4.02 13.07
C LEU A 73 14.68 -4.76 12.56
N GLU A 74 15.05 -5.90 13.14
CA GLU A 74 16.24 -6.67 12.76
C GLU A 74 17.53 -5.83 12.78
N GLY A 75 17.66 -4.94 13.77
CA GLY A 75 18.79 -4.02 13.87
C GLY A 75 18.75 -2.82 12.91
N LYS A 76 17.70 -2.65 12.11
CA LYS A 76 17.53 -1.46 11.27
C LYS A 76 17.21 -0.21 12.10
N PRO A 77 17.52 0.99 11.59
CA PRO A 77 17.22 2.23 12.29
C PRO A 77 15.73 2.38 12.61
N VAL A 78 15.42 2.89 13.80
CA VAL A 78 14.05 3.18 14.28
C VAL A 78 13.25 4.00 13.27
N PHE A 79 13.93 4.92 12.56
CA PHE A 79 13.36 5.72 11.49
C PHE A 79 12.62 4.90 10.43
N ILE A 80 13.14 3.72 10.03
CA ILE A 80 12.50 2.90 9.01
C ILE A 80 11.14 2.37 9.49
N GLY A 81 11.08 1.92 10.74
CA GLY A 81 9.82 1.50 11.37
C GLY A 81 8.86 2.66 11.52
N ALA A 82 9.34 3.78 12.04
CA ALA A 82 8.55 5.00 12.21
C ALA A 82 8.00 5.53 10.87
N TYR A 83 8.78 5.44 9.80
CA TYR A 83 8.36 5.81 8.45
C TYR A 83 7.29 4.88 7.90
N ALA A 84 7.47 3.56 8.01
CA ALA A 84 6.44 2.61 7.61
C ALA A 84 5.11 2.83 8.36
N VAL A 85 5.17 3.06 9.69
CA VAL A 85 3.99 3.38 10.51
C VAL A 85 3.37 4.71 10.10
N SER A 86 4.18 5.73 9.78
CA SER A 86 3.69 7.02 9.32
C SER A 86 2.93 6.91 8.00
N LEU A 87 3.46 6.17 7.02
CA LEU A 87 2.78 5.91 5.75
C LEU A 87 1.45 5.18 5.98
N ALA A 88 1.46 4.13 6.80
CA ALA A 88 0.25 3.39 7.15
C ALA A 88 -0.80 4.28 7.83
N GLY A 89 -0.39 5.15 8.75
CA GLY A 89 -1.27 6.10 9.44
C GLY A 89 -1.92 7.12 8.51
N ILE A 90 -1.18 7.64 7.53
CA ILE A 90 -1.73 8.57 6.52
C ILE A 90 -2.81 7.87 5.68
N TYR A 91 -2.54 6.64 5.20
CA TYR A 91 -3.53 5.87 4.44
C TYR A 91 -4.75 5.48 5.28
N PHE A 92 -4.54 5.10 6.54
CA PHE A 92 -5.62 4.80 7.47
C PHE A 92 -6.54 6.01 7.65
N THR A 93 -5.95 7.20 7.88
CA THR A 93 -6.71 8.45 8.02
C THR A 93 -7.55 8.74 6.77
N ARG A 94 -6.98 8.56 5.57
CA ARG A 94 -7.72 8.75 4.32
C ARG A 94 -8.89 7.76 4.19
N SER A 95 -8.72 6.51 4.57
CA SER A 95 -9.80 5.51 4.56
C SER A 95 -10.93 5.89 5.52
N VAL A 96 -10.59 6.36 6.73
CA VAL A 96 -11.56 6.82 7.72
C VAL A 96 -12.33 8.04 7.21
N VAL A 97 -11.64 9.05 6.66
CA VAL A 97 -12.29 10.23 6.07
C VAL A 97 -13.18 9.84 4.89
N GLY A 98 -12.74 8.91 4.04
CA GLY A 98 -13.54 8.36 2.96
C GLY A 98 -14.82 7.69 3.44
N ALA A 99 -14.73 6.87 4.50
CA ALA A 99 -15.88 6.23 5.11
C ALA A 99 -16.86 7.24 5.73
N ILE A 100 -16.34 8.26 6.43
CA ILE A 100 -17.15 9.35 7.00
C ILE A 100 -17.90 10.08 5.88
N ASN A 101 -17.24 10.45 4.79
CA ASN A 101 -17.86 11.16 3.67
C ASN A 101 -18.97 10.32 3.00
N LEU A 102 -18.79 9.01 2.87
CA LEU A 102 -19.81 8.10 2.34
C LEU A 102 -21.06 8.03 3.23
N MET A 103 -20.88 8.08 4.55
CA MET A 103 -21.98 8.06 5.51
C MET A 103 -22.69 9.42 5.62
N ALA A 104 -21.92 10.51 5.60
CA ALA A 104 -22.43 11.87 5.75
C ALA A 104 -23.15 12.36 4.49
N ASN A 105 -22.60 12.03 3.31
CA ASN A 105 -23.18 12.41 2.03
C ASN A 105 -23.89 11.21 1.41
N LYS A 106 -24.92 10.69 2.09
CA LYS A 106 -25.78 9.62 1.56
C LYS A 106 -26.11 9.94 0.10
N PRO A 107 -25.84 9.05 -0.86
CA PRO A 107 -26.20 9.30 -2.25
C PRO A 107 -27.71 9.53 -2.29
N THR A 108 -28.13 10.76 -2.63
CA THR A 108 -29.51 11.04 -2.99
C THR A 108 -29.82 10.16 -4.20
N SER A 109 -30.64 9.15 -3.96
CA SER A 109 -31.30 8.36 -4.99
C SER A 109 -32.02 9.25 -5.99
#